data_AF-A0A6G1YQD2-F1
#
_entry.id   AF-A0A6G1YQD2-F1
#
_cell.length_a   1.000
_cell.length_b   1.000
_cell.length_c   1.000
_cell.angle_alpha   90.00
_cell.angle_beta   90.00
_cell.angle_gamma   90.00
#
_symmetry.space_group_name_H-M   'P 1'
#
loop_
_entity.id
_entity.type
_entity.pdbx_description
1 polymer ?
#
loop_
_entity_poly.entity_id
_entity_poly.type
_entity_poly.pdbx_seq_one_letter_code
_entity_poly.pdbx_strand_id
1 'polypeptide(L)'
;MGRTVNADMFIDIEMATEDFDSRTRSSQRQTILYLYNSAIPTEIISFQLDISEEEVENIIEEMMEEEKLSLKGASSPDASPSMDLFYLDAVVNIDLAIKHAQNSMWEALNSEPKFDISMEETEKILEKFAKSKVTLVILHIDLVDSTKLSMTLPVDRLSTIIQAFTQEMSLIIEAYGGYILKYIGDAILAFFTVNIDHAYLRMA
;
A
#
# COMPACT_ATOMS: atom_id res chain seq x y z
N MET A 1 -0.38 -41.27 46.52
CA MET A 1 1.00 -41.47 46.01
C MET A 1 0.90 -42.12 44.65
N GLY A 2 1.36 -41.60 43.51
CA GLY A 2 2.10 -40.40 43.13
C GLY A 2 2.31 -40.52 41.61
N ARG A 3 2.13 -39.43 40.86
CA ARG A 3 2.46 -39.36 39.42
C ARG A 3 3.97 -39.49 39.24
N THR A 4 4.39 -40.17 38.18
CA THR A 4 5.58 -39.73 37.43
C THR A 4 5.39 -40.03 35.95
N VAL A 5 5.43 -38.95 35.17
CA VAL A 5 5.47 -38.90 33.72
C VAL A 5 6.92 -39.17 33.32
N ASN A 6 7.17 -40.10 32.40
CA ASN A 6 8.47 -40.23 31.76
C ASN A 6 8.55 -39.16 30.67
N ALA A 7 9.29 -38.08 30.99
CA ALA A 7 9.83 -37.15 30.03
C ALA A 7 11.21 -37.68 29.65
N ASP A 8 11.39 -38.05 28.39
CA ASP A 8 12.67 -37.99 27.68
C ASP A 8 12.43 -38.32 26.20
N MET A 9 12.22 -37.26 25.43
CA MET A 9 12.46 -37.22 23.99
C MET A 9 13.08 -35.85 23.71
N PHE A 10 14.35 -35.71 24.06
CA PHE A 10 15.17 -34.60 23.60
C PHE A 10 15.43 -34.81 22.10
N ILE A 11 14.89 -33.91 21.28
CA ILE A 11 15.32 -33.69 19.91
C ILE A 11 16.00 -32.33 19.91
N ASP A 12 17.28 -32.33 19.59
CA ASP A 12 18.12 -31.15 19.44
C ASP A 12 17.52 -30.20 18.38
N ILE A 13 17.16 -28.98 18.81
CA ILE A 13 16.79 -27.88 17.92
C ILE A 13 18.01 -26.97 17.82
N GLU A 14 18.92 -27.30 16.92
CA GLU A 14 20.04 -26.42 16.55
C GLU A 14 20.31 -26.49 15.05
N MET A 15 19.28 -26.33 14.22
CA MET A 15 19.38 -26.19 12.75
C MET A 15 18.15 -25.45 12.19
N ALA A 16 18.02 -24.13 12.36
CA ALA A 16 16.96 -23.35 11.67
C ALA A 16 17.16 -21.82 11.60
N THR A 17 18.30 -21.25 11.99
CA THR A 17 18.45 -19.78 12.05
C THR A 17 18.90 -19.14 10.72
N GLU A 18 19.73 -19.82 9.93
CA GLU A 18 20.32 -19.23 8.71
C GLU A 18 19.36 -19.21 7.50
N ASP A 19 18.45 -20.18 7.37
CA ASP A 19 17.56 -20.31 6.20
C ASP A 19 16.26 -19.47 6.33
N PHE A 20 15.95 -18.98 7.53
CA PHE A 20 14.82 -18.08 7.79
C PHE A 20 15.19 -16.61 7.57
N ASP A 21 16.41 -16.22 7.96
CA ASP A 21 16.92 -14.85 7.84
C ASP A 21 17.15 -14.45 6.36
N SER A 22 17.61 -15.39 5.54
CA SER A 22 17.87 -15.17 4.10
C SER A 22 16.60 -14.87 3.29
N ARG A 23 15.51 -15.60 3.53
CA ARG A 23 14.22 -15.42 2.84
C ARG A 23 13.51 -14.13 3.24
N THR A 24 13.70 -13.73 4.50
CA THR A 24 13.13 -12.47 5.03
C THR A 24 13.85 -11.28 4.39
N ARG A 25 15.18 -11.32 4.32
CA ARG A 25 16.00 -10.31 3.62
C ARG A 25 15.68 -10.22 2.13
N SER A 26 15.55 -11.32 1.40
CA SER A 26 15.21 -11.27 -0.03
C SER A 26 13.83 -10.65 -0.28
N SER A 27 12.85 -10.95 0.58
CA SER A 27 11.50 -10.39 0.47
C SER A 27 11.45 -8.91 0.81
N GLN A 28 12.26 -8.48 1.80
CA GLN A 28 12.40 -7.08 2.19
C GLN A 28 13.06 -6.26 1.08
N ARG A 29 14.16 -6.75 0.49
CA ARG A 29 14.85 -6.09 -0.65
C ARG A 29 13.92 -5.91 -1.84
N GLN A 30 13.16 -6.95 -2.18
CA GLN A 30 12.20 -6.89 -3.27
C GLN A 30 11.08 -5.87 -3.00
N THR A 31 10.59 -5.78 -1.76
CA THR A 31 9.62 -4.76 -1.35
C THR A 31 10.18 -3.35 -1.51
N ILE A 32 11.41 -3.11 -1.04
CA ILE A 32 12.11 -1.82 -1.19
C ILE A 32 12.17 -1.41 -2.67
N LEU A 33 12.56 -2.33 -3.56
CA LEU A 33 12.63 -2.07 -4.99
C LEU A 33 11.27 -1.70 -5.59
N TYR A 34 10.21 -2.42 -5.23
CA TYR A 34 8.87 -2.11 -5.74
C TYR A 34 8.38 -0.74 -5.28
N LEU A 35 8.62 -0.38 -4.02
CA LEU A 35 8.25 0.93 -3.49
C LEU A 35 9.04 2.05 -4.18
N TYR A 36 10.36 1.87 -4.33
CA TYR A 36 11.22 2.82 -5.01
C TYR A 36 10.83 3.03 -6.48
N ASN A 37 10.58 1.94 -7.21
CA ASN A 37 10.14 1.98 -8.61
C ASN A 37 8.73 2.60 -8.76
N SER A 38 7.96 2.65 -7.67
CA SER A 38 6.67 3.35 -7.61
C SER A 38 6.82 4.82 -7.20
N ALA A 39 8.03 5.38 -7.33
CA ALA A 39 8.37 6.76 -6.99
C ALA A 39 8.12 7.15 -5.52
N ILE A 40 8.08 6.17 -4.61
CA ILE A 40 7.95 6.44 -3.18
C ILE A 40 9.31 6.91 -2.65
N PRO A 41 9.38 8.07 -1.96
CA PRO A 41 10.64 8.58 -1.42
C PRO A 41 11.30 7.61 -0.43
N THR A 42 12.63 7.58 -0.42
CA THR A 42 13.45 6.71 0.46
C THR A 42 13.12 6.93 1.94
N GLU A 43 12.92 8.17 2.35
CA GLU A 43 12.45 8.52 3.69
C GLU A 43 11.14 7.79 4.06
N ILE A 44 10.16 7.73 3.15
CA ILE A 44 8.86 7.08 3.39
C ILE A 44 9.03 5.56 3.44
N ILE A 45 9.84 4.99 2.55
CA ILE A 45 10.16 3.55 2.55
C ILE A 45 10.83 3.17 3.88
N SER A 46 11.76 3.99 4.36
CA SER A 46 12.47 3.78 5.63
C SER A 46 11.50 3.78 6.81
N PHE A 47 10.58 4.74 6.88
CA PHE A 47 9.54 4.80 7.89
C PHE A 47 8.59 3.59 7.84
N GLN A 48 8.19 3.16 6.64
CA GLN A 48 7.24 2.07 6.47
C GLN A 48 7.81 0.70 6.83
N LEU A 49 9.11 0.51 6.61
CA LEU A 49 9.80 -0.78 6.84
C LEU A 49 10.59 -0.82 8.15
N ASP A 50 10.58 0.26 8.94
CA ASP A 50 11.32 0.40 10.20
C ASP A 50 12.83 0.08 10.04
N ILE A 51 13.43 0.62 8.98
CA ILE A 51 14.85 0.52 8.65
C ILE A 51 15.43 1.92 8.41
N SER A 52 16.76 2.07 8.46
CA SER A 52 17.37 3.38 8.21
C SER A 52 17.29 3.77 6.74
N GLU A 53 17.23 5.07 6.46
CA GLU A 53 17.25 5.57 5.08
C GLU A 53 18.54 5.19 4.35
N GLU A 54 19.69 5.21 5.04
CA GLU A 54 20.98 4.73 4.51
C GLU A 54 20.93 3.24 4.13
N GLU A 55 20.22 2.40 4.89
CA GLU A 55 20.04 0.99 4.55
C GLU A 55 19.16 0.80 3.30
N VAL A 56 18.11 1.62 3.15
CA VAL A 56 17.28 1.65 1.93
C VAL A 56 18.12 2.02 0.71
N GLU A 57 18.91 3.10 0.81
CA GLU A 57 19.78 3.58 -0.27
C GLU A 57 20.80 2.51 -0.69
N ASN A 58 21.51 1.91 0.28
CA ASN A 58 22.48 0.85 0.01
C ASN A 58 21.84 -0.35 -0.70
N ILE A 59 20.64 -0.76 -0.27
CA ILE A 59 19.90 -1.86 -0.90
C ILE A 59 19.53 -1.52 -2.35
N ILE A 60 19.05 -0.30 -2.61
CA ILE A 60 18.72 0.17 -3.97
C ILE A 60 19.96 0.19 -4.85
N GLU A 61 21.08 0.74 -4.36
CA GLU A 61 22.35 0.77 -5.09
C GLU A 61 22.84 -0.65 -5.45
N GLU A 62 22.86 -1.57 -4.48
CA GLU A 62 23.24 -2.97 -4.70
C GLU A 62 22.35 -3.63 -5.77
N MET A 63 21.02 -3.42 -5.71
CA MET A 63 20.07 -3.99 -6.69
C MET A 63 20.25 -3.39 -8.09
N MET A 64 20.50 -2.08 -8.21
CA MET A 64 20.77 -1.43 -9.51
C MET A 64 22.09 -1.91 -10.13
N GLU A 65 23.11 -2.19 -9.31
CA GLU A 65 24.37 -2.77 -9.77
C GLU A 65 24.21 -4.22 -10.26
N GLU A 66 23.43 -5.04 -9.54
CA GLU A 66 23.08 -6.40 -9.94
C GLU A 66 22.32 -6.42 -11.29
N GLU A 67 21.35 -5.54 -11.47
CA GLU A 67 20.58 -5.43 -12.72
C GLU A 67 21.46 -5.02 -13.91
N LYS A 68 22.36 -4.05 -13.71
CA LYS A 68 23.35 -3.59 -14.71
C LYS A 68 24.33 -4.70 -15.12
N LEU A 69 24.67 -5.60 -14.21
CA LEU A 69 25.49 -6.78 -14.50
C LEU A 69 24.71 -7.84 -15.30
N SER A 70 23.41 -7.99 -15.05
CA SER A 70 22.54 -8.91 -15.82
C SER A 70 22.27 -8.43 -17.26
N LEU A 71 22.14 -7.12 -17.46
CA LEU A 71 21.84 -6.50 -18.77
C LEU A 71 23.04 -6.53 -19.74
N LYS A 72 24.27 -6.70 -19.24
CA LYS A 72 25.46 -6.95 -20.10
C LYS A 72 25.44 -8.32 -20.78
N GLY A 73 24.50 -9.21 -20.43
CA GLY A 73 24.37 -10.55 -21.00
C GLY A 73 23.20 -10.76 -21.98
N ALA A 74 22.26 -9.83 -22.09
CA ALA A 74 21.06 -10.01 -22.92
C ALA A 74 20.72 -8.76 -23.74
N SER A 75 21.13 -8.77 -25.02
CA SER A 75 20.60 -7.85 -26.02
C SER A 75 19.30 -8.41 -26.61
N SER A 76 18.15 -7.91 -26.16
CA SER A 76 16.89 -7.99 -26.89
C SER A 76 16.03 -6.74 -26.61
N PRO A 77 15.51 -6.03 -27.63
CA PRO A 77 14.90 -4.70 -27.46
C PRO A 77 13.37 -4.71 -27.27
N ASP A 78 12.75 -5.83 -26.92
CA ASP A 78 11.29 -5.97 -26.90
C ASP A 78 10.76 -6.25 -25.49
N ALA A 79 10.71 -5.21 -24.67
CA ALA A 79 9.81 -5.15 -23.53
C ALA A 79 9.41 -3.69 -23.34
N SER A 80 8.37 -3.26 -24.05
CA SER A 80 7.68 -2.01 -23.73
C SER A 80 7.10 -2.16 -22.31
N PRO A 81 7.55 -1.38 -21.32
CA PRO A 81 6.92 -1.37 -20.02
C PRO A 81 5.51 -0.81 -20.20
N SER A 82 4.55 -1.45 -19.54
CA SER A 82 3.12 -1.10 -19.51
C SER A 82 2.91 0.41 -19.32
N MET A 83 2.62 1.08 -20.43
CA MET A 83 2.46 2.54 -20.52
C MET A 83 1.34 3.07 -19.60
N ASP A 84 0.39 2.24 -19.19
CA ASP A 84 -0.77 2.64 -18.37
C ASP A 84 -0.44 2.96 -16.90
N LEU A 85 0.64 2.40 -16.33
CA LEU A 85 1.00 2.67 -14.93
C LEU A 85 1.70 4.04 -14.76
N PHE A 86 2.40 4.50 -15.80
CA PHE A 86 3.18 5.74 -15.78
C PHE A 86 2.34 7.01 -16.04
N TYR A 87 1.11 6.89 -16.56
CA TYR A 87 0.28 8.06 -16.84
C TYR A 87 -0.38 8.67 -15.60
N LEU A 88 -0.60 7.89 -14.53
CA LEU A 88 -1.16 8.42 -13.28
C LEU A 88 -0.14 9.27 -12.51
N ASP A 89 1.12 8.85 -12.51
CA ASP A 89 2.25 9.57 -11.89
C ASP A 89 2.53 10.92 -12.58
N ALA A 90 2.24 11.01 -13.89
CA ALA A 90 2.33 12.27 -14.64
C ALA A 90 1.16 13.25 -14.35
N VAL A 91 0.05 12.77 -13.78
CA VAL A 91 -1.15 13.57 -13.50
C VAL A 91 -1.28 13.92 -12.01
N VAL A 92 -0.84 13.03 -11.12
CA VAL A 92 -0.88 13.21 -9.67
C VAL A 92 0.53 13.47 -9.15
N ASN A 93 0.81 14.69 -8.70
CA ASN A 93 2.10 15.01 -8.07
C ASN A 93 2.13 14.43 -6.64
N ILE A 94 2.81 13.29 -6.46
CA ILE A 94 2.88 12.55 -5.19
C ILE A 94 3.47 13.41 -4.08
N ASP A 95 4.56 14.14 -4.32
CA ASP A 95 5.18 15.02 -3.32
C ASP A 95 4.21 16.09 -2.81
N LEU A 96 3.42 16.67 -3.73
CA LEU A 96 2.41 17.66 -3.40
C LEU A 96 1.25 17.01 -2.63
N ALA A 97 0.82 15.81 -3.01
CA ALA A 97 -0.23 15.06 -2.33
C ALA A 97 0.18 14.71 -0.89
N ILE A 98 1.41 14.25 -0.67
CA ILE A 98 1.96 13.96 0.66
C ILE A 98 1.99 15.24 1.50
N LYS A 99 2.53 16.34 0.97
CA LYS A 99 2.58 17.63 1.69
C LYS A 99 1.19 18.16 2.01
N HIS A 100 0.24 18.00 1.09
CA HIS A 100 -1.14 18.38 1.32
C HIS A 100 -1.74 17.55 2.46
N ALA A 101 -1.62 16.23 2.40
CA ALA A 101 -2.13 15.33 3.44
C ALA A 101 -1.52 15.63 4.81
N GLN A 102 -0.20 15.89 4.89
CA GLN A 102 0.46 16.26 6.13
C GLN A 102 -0.11 17.57 6.72
N ASN A 103 -0.29 18.59 5.88
CA ASN A 103 -0.85 19.87 6.32
C ASN A 103 -2.32 19.73 6.76
N SER A 104 -3.15 19.06 5.95
CA SER A 104 -4.57 18.84 6.23
C SER A 104 -4.79 17.99 7.48
N MET A 105 -4.00 16.94 7.70
CA MET A 105 -4.02 16.18 8.94
C MET A 105 -3.62 17.04 10.15
N TRP A 106 -2.57 17.85 10.04
CA TRP A 106 -2.15 18.75 11.12
C TRP A 106 -3.25 19.75 11.48
N GLU A 107 -3.92 20.32 10.48
CA GLU A 107 -5.07 21.20 10.69
C GLU A 107 -6.25 20.47 11.34
N ALA A 108 -6.58 19.26 10.88
CA ALA A 108 -7.67 18.45 11.42
C ALA A 108 -7.44 18.03 12.89
N LEU A 109 -6.19 17.84 13.31
CA LEU A 109 -5.83 17.55 14.70
C LEU A 109 -5.91 18.78 15.62
N ASN A 110 -5.79 19.99 15.05
CA ASN A 110 -5.75 21.26 15.78
C ASN A 110 -7.04 22.09 15.69
N SER A 111 -7.99 21.70 14.85
CA SER A 111 -9.27 22.38 14.63
C SER A 111 -10.43 21.39 14.52
N GLU A 112 -11.67 21.87 14.45
CA GLU A 112 -12.82 20.98 14.18
C GLU A 112 -12.81 20.54 12.71
N PRO A 113 -12.67 19.24 12.41
CA PRO A 113 -12.61 18.76 11.04
C PRO A 113 -13.96 18.96 10.34
N LYS A 114 -13.92 19.51 9.11
CA LYS A 114 -15.07 19.52 8.20
C LYS A 114 -15.04 18.27 7.35
N PHE A 115 -15.75 17.25 7.81
CA PHE A 115 -15.91 16.01 7.08
C PHE A 115 -17.09 16.12 6.11
N ASP A 116 -16.79 16.36 4.84
CA ASP A 116 -17.79 16.34 3.76
C ASP A 116 -17.40 15.24 2.77
N ILE A 117 -18.18 14.16 2.77
CA ILE A 117 -17.97 13.02 1.89
C ILE A 117 -19.26 12.73 1.15
N SER A 118 -19.21 12.82 -0.18
CA SER A 118 -20.32 12.48 -1.06
C SER A 118 -20.09 11.12 -1.71
N MET A 119 -21.04 10.20 -1.59
CA MET A 119 -21.05 8.93 -2.32
C MET A 119 -21.89 8.97 -3.61
N GLU A 120 -22.37 10.15 -4.00
CA GLU A 120 -23.31 10.30 -5.13
C GLU A 120 -22.69 9.83 -6.45
N GLU A 121 -21.40 10.10 -6.66
CA GLU A 121 -20.68 9.66 -7.87
C GLU A 121 -20.51 8.13 -7.92
N THR A 122 -20.18 7.52 -6.77
CA THR A 122 -20.12 6.05 -6.63
C THR A 122 -21.45 5.42 -7.01
N GLU A 123 -22.56 5.93 -6.46
CA GLU A 123 -23.90 5.38 -6.73
C GLU A 123 -24.23 5.45 -8.23
N LYS A 124 -24.02 6.62 -8.85
CA LYS A 124 -24.22 6.82 -10.30
C LYS A 124 -23.42 5.84 -11.15
N ILE A 125 -22.20 5.49 -10.74
CA ILE A 125 -21.36 4.54 -11.48
C ILE A 125 -21.79 3.10 -11.28
N LEU A 126 -22.13 2.72 -10.05
CA LEU A 126 -22.66 1.39 -9.77
C LEU A 126 -23.98 1.14 -10.53
N GLU A 127 -24.84 2.17 -10.64
CA GLU A 127 -26.05 2.11 -11.46
C GLU A 127 -25.76 1.83 -12.95
N LYS A 128 -24.73 2.48 -13.51
CA LYS A 128 -24.29 2.23 -14.89
C LYS A 128 -23.82 0.78 -15.09
N PHE A 129 -23.27 0.15 -14.04
CA PHE A 129 -22.77 -1.22 -14.10
C PHE A 129 -23.81 -2.28 -13.70
N ALA A 130 -24.95 -1.89 -13.13
CA ALA A 130 -25.94 -2.82 -12.58
C ALA A 130 -26.45 -3.90 -13.56
N LYS A 131 -26.33 -3.66 -14.88
CA LYS A 131 -26.78 -4.57 -15.94
C LYS A 131 -25.63 -5.18 -16.77
N SER A 132 -24.38 -4.94 -16.38
CA SER A 132 -23.20 -5.29 -17.15
C SER A 132 -22.21 -6.09 -16.31
N LYS A 133 -21.49 -7.02 -16.93
CA LYS A 133 -20.33 -7.64 -16.28
C LYS A 133 -19.16 -6.68 -16.37
N VAL A 134 -18.66 -6.25 -15.21
CA VAL A 134 -17.51 -5.36 -15.11
C VAL A 134 -16.41 -6.03 -14.32
N THR A 135 -15.16 -5.72 -14.67
CA THR A 135 -14.00 -6.14 -13.90
C THR A 135 -13.57 -4.97 -13.02
N LEU A 136 -13.51 -5.21 -11.72
CA LEU A 136 -13.16 -4.22 -10.72
C LEU A 136 -11.94 -4.69 -9.94
N VAL A 137 -11.08 -3.76 -9.56
CA VAL A 137 -10.08 -3.96 -8.52
C VAL A 137 -10.67 -3.43 -7.23
N ILE A 138 -10.71 -4.26 -6.18
CA ILE A 138 -11.20 -3.87 -4.87
C ILE A 138 -10.00 -3.52 -3.98
N LEU A 139 -10.03 -2.32 -3.40
CA LEU A 139 -9.05 -1.85 -2.43
C LEU A 139 -9.68 -1.84 -1.04
N HIS A 140 -9.04 -2.49 -0.09
CA HIS A 140 -9.42 -2.48 1.31
C HIS A 140 -8.25 -1.90 2.12
N ILE A 141 -8.49 -0.78 2.79
CA ILE A 141 -7.50 -0.05 3.60
C ILE A 141 -8.00 -0.05 5.04
N ASP A 142 -7.12 -0.28 6.01
CA ASP A 142 -7.46 -0.33 7.43
C ASP A 142 -6.39 0.36 8.27
N LEU A 143 -6.78 0.97 9.39
CA LEU A 143 -5.83 1.56 10.33
C LEU A 143 -5.19 0.48 11.19
N VAL A 144 -3.87 0.33 11.07
CA VAL A 144 -3.09 -0.59 11.90
C VAL A 144 -3.26 -0.26 13.38
N ASP A 145 -3.44 -1.30 14.21
CA ASP A 145 -3.58 -1.20 15.66
C ASP A 145 -4.73 -0.30 16.16
N SER A 146 -5.75 -0.08 15.33
CA SER A 146 -6.94 0.71 15.70
C SER A 146 -7.62 0.25 16.99
N THR A 147 -7.63 -1.06 17.25
CA THR A 147 -8.17 -1.64 18.48
C THR A 147 -7.40 -1.12 19.70
N LYS A 148 -6.06 -1.10 19.64
CA LYS A 148 -5.22 -0.56 20.71
C LYS A 148 -5.45 0.94 20.87
N LEU A 149 -5.51 1.68 19.77
CA LEU A 149 -5.80 3.12 19.77
C LEU A 149 -7.13 3.43 20.46
N SER A 150 -8.17 2.65 20.17
CA SER A 150 -9.52 2.82 20.76
C SER A 150 -9.58 2.59 22.26
N MET A 151 -8.68 1.77 22.80
CA MET A 151 -8.59 1.49 24.24
C MET A 151 -7.78 2.56 24.99
N THR A 152 -6.86 3.25 24.31
CA THR A 152 -5.96 4.22 24.92
C THR A 152 -6.38 5.68 24.75
N LEU A 153 -7.05 6.01 23.65
CA LEU A 153 -7.41 7.38 23.33
C LEU A 153 -8.83 7.72 23.78
N PRO A 154 -9.08 8.98 24.20
CA PRO A 154 -10.44 9.48 24.35
C PRO A 154 -11.22 9.38 23.03
N VAL A 155 -12.53 9.15 23.13
CA VAL A 155 -13.41 8.97 21.97
C VAL A 155 -13.30 10.12 20.97
N ASP A 156 -13.25 11.36 21.46
CA ASP A 156 -13.15 12.54 20.59
C ASP A 156 -11.84 12.53 19.78
N ARG A 157 -10.73 12.12 20.41
CA ARG A 157 -9.42 12.05 19.74
C ARG A 157 -9.37 10.92 18.72
N LEU A 158 -9.90 9.75 19.06
CA LEU A 158 -10.00 8.63 18.12
C LEU A 158 -10.87 9.01 16.92
N SER A 159 -12.00 9.66 17.17
CA SER A 159 -12.93 10.13 16.12
C SER A 159 -12.24 11.10 15.17
N THR A 160 -11.46 12.06 15.67
CA THR A 160 -10.66 12.97 14.84
C THR A 160 -9.65 12.22 13.97
N ILE A 161 -8.94 11.23 14.53
CA ILE A 161 -7.96 10.44 13.78
C ILE A 161 -8.64 9.65 12.65
N ILE A 162 -9.74 8.94 12.95
CA ILE A 162 -10.48 8.16 11.96
C ILE A 162 -11.03 9.09 10.86
N GLN A 163 -11.58 10.26 11.22
CA GLN A 163 -12.09 11.23 10.25
C GLN A 163 -10.98 11.76 9.34
N ALA A 164 -9.85 12.19 9.91
CA ALA A 164 -8.72 12.68 9.14
C ALA A 164 -8.18 11.61 8.18
N PHE A 165 -7.96 10.39 8.68
CA PHE A 165 -7.55 9.26 7.85
C PHE A 165 -8.54 8.99 6.71
N THR A 166 -9.83 8.95 7.03
CA THR A 166 -10.89 8.65 6.06
C THR A 166 -10.97 9.71 4.97
N GLN A 167 -10.83 10.98 5.34
CA GLN A 167 -10.85 12.10 4.40
C GLN A 167 -9.67 12.05 3.45
N GLU A 168 -8.44 11.91 3.96
CA GLU A 168 -7.23 11.89 3.11
C GLU A 168 -7.24 10.70 2.15
N MET A 169 -7.61 9.51 2.63
CA MET A 169 -7.70 8.33 1.77
C MET A 169 -8.79 8.49 0.70
N SER A 170 -9.91 9.13 1.01
CA SER A 170 -10.96 9.39 0.03
C SER A 170 -10.47 10.32 -1.08
N LEU A 171 -9.78 11.40 -0.71
CA LEU A 171 -9.19 12.34 -1.68
C LEU A 171 -8.16 11.67 -2.58
N ILE A 172 -7.28 10.84 -2.02
CA ILE A 172 -6.28 10.09 -2.80
C ILE A 172 -6.98 9.12 -3.75
N ILE A 173 -7.91 8.30 -3.25
CA ILE A 173 -8.62 7.32 -4.08
C ILE A 173 -9.34 8.00 -5.25
N GLU A 174 -10.03 9.11 -5.00
CA GLU A 174 -10.71 9.89 -6.03
C GLU A 174 -9.72 10.50 -7.04
N ALA A 175 -8.58 11.03 -6.58
CA ALA A 175 -7.55 11.60 -7.45
C ALA A 175 -6.95 10.57 -8.42
N TYR A 176 -6.87 9.29 -8.00
CA TYR A 176 -6.45 8.17 -8.83
C TYR A 176 -7.60 7.53 -9.63
N GLY A 177 -8.80 8.13 -9.64
CA GLY A 177 -9.97 7.67 -10.40
C GLY A 177 -10.68 6.46 -9.80
N GLY A 178 -10.46 6.18 -8.52
CA GLY A 178 -11.20 5.19 -7.75
C GLY A 178 -12.46 5.75 -7.13
N TYR A 179 -13.31 4.85 -6.65
CA TYR A 179 -14.59 5.18 -6.02
C TYR A 179 -14.70 4.51 -4.66
N ILE A 180 -15.15 5.27 -3.65
CA ILE A 180 -15.41 4.71 -2.34
C ILE A 180 -16.72 3.95 -2.35
N LEU A 181 -16.67 2.67 -2.00
CA LEU A 181 -17.84 1.83 -1.86
C LEU A 181 -18.47 1.97 -0.48
N LYS A 182 -17.65 1.96 0.57
CA LYS A 182 -18.14 1.99 1.96
C LYS A 182 -17.04 2.36 2.96
N TYR A 183 -17.43 3.08 4.01
CA TYR A 183 -16.65 3.24 5.24
C TYR A 183 -17.10 2.24 6.31
N ILE A 184 -16.14 1.59 6.96
CA ILE A 184 -16.38 0.53 7.94
C ILE A 184 -15.54 0.82 9.18
N GLY A 185 -16.02 1.73 10.03
CA GLY A 185 -15.27 2.15 11.21
C GLY A 185 -14.00 2.89 10.82
N ASP A 186 -12.86 2.23 11.00
CA ASP A 186 -11.50 2.62 10.67
C ASP A 186 -11.00 2.11 9.31
N ALA A 187 -11.80 1.27 8.65
CA ALA A 187 -11.50 0.72 7.33
C ALA A 187 -12.27 1.42 6.21
N ILE A 188 -11.69 1.39 5.01
CA ILE A 188 -12.23 1.95 3.78
C ILE A 188 -12.23 0.86 2.72
N LEU A 189 -13.39 0.68 2.09
CA LEU A 189 -13.56 -0.19 0.94
C LEU A 189 -13.80 0.66 -0.29
N ALA A 190 -12.94 0.50 -1.29
CA ALA A 190 -12.98 1.22 -2.55
C ALA A 190 -12.86 0.28 -3.73
N PHE A 191 -13.19 0.77 -4.92
CA PHE A 191 -12.99 0.03 -6.15
C PHE A 191 -12.48 0.92 -7.28
N PHE A 192 -11.74 0.30 -8.20
CA PHE A 192 -11.29 0.90 -9.44
C PHE A 192 -11.86 0.09 -10.60
N THR A 193 -12.29 0.80 -11.65
CA THR A 193 -12.83 0.16 -12.85
C THR A 193 -11.70 -0.17 -13.80
N VAL A 194 -11.59 -1.44 -14.21
CA VAL A 194 -10.62 -1.83 -15.25
C VAL A 194 -11.31 -1.71 -16.59
N ASN A 195 -10.91 -0.73 -17.40
CA ASN A 195 -11.42 -0.62 -18.76
C ASN A 195 -10.63 -1.55 -19.69
N ILE A 196 -11.18 -2.73 -19.95
CA ILE A 196 -10.50 -3.80 -20.72
C ILE A 196 -10.45 -3.48 -22.24
N ASP A 197 -11.09 -2.40 -22.68
CA ASP A 197 -11.32 -2.11 -24.10
C ASP A 197 -10.05 -1.80 -24.91
N HIS A 198 -8.89 -1.56 -24.27
CA HIS A 198 -7.62 -1.32 -24.98
C HIS A 198 -6.65 -2.52 -25.03
N ALA A 199 -6.93 -3.62 -24.33
CA ALA A 199 -5.99 -4.76 -24.29
C ALA A 199 -6.16 -5.76 -25.44
N TYR A 200 -7.29 -5.74 -26.17
CA TYR A 200 -7.63 -6.79 -27.15
C TYR A 200 -7.69 -6.35 -28.62
N LEU A 201 -7.45 -5.07 -28.94
CA LEU A 201 -7.58 -4.55 -30.31
C LEU A 201 -6.27 -4.50 -31.13
N ARG A 202 -5.31 -5.40 -30.85
CA ARG A 202 -4.09 -5.51 -31.67
C ARG A 202 -3.70 -6.91 -32.12
N MET A 203 -4.66 -7.82 -32.28
CA MET A 203 -4.43 -9.10 -32.95
C MET A 203 -5.55 -9.49 -33.94
N ALA A 204 -5.81 -8.63 -34.93
CA ALA A 204 -6.52 -9.01 -36.15
C ALA A 204 -5.79 -8.44 -37.38
#